data_AF-A0A6I1NN31-F1
#
_entry.id   AF-A0A6I1NN31-F1
#
_cell.length_a   1.000
_cell.length_b   1.000
_cell.length_c   1.000
_cell.angle_alpha   90.00
_cell.angle_beta   90.00
_cell.angle_gamma   90.00
#
_symmetry.space_group_name_H-M   'P 1'
#
loop_
_entity.id
_entity.type
_entity.pdbx_description
1 polymer ?
#
loop_
_entity_poly.entity_id
_entity_poly.type
_entity_poly.pdbx_seq_one_letter_code
_entity_poly.pdbx_strand_id
1 'polypeptide(L)' 'YHRHYWELPVKEGNVILIVPADLDQQLDLPALNARAEALAPRLGYSLQPLIKAIRPAT' A
#
# COMPACT_ATOMS: atom_id res chain seq x y z
N TYR A 1 -6.56 8.33 -20.04
CA TYR A 1 -6.66 7.12 -19.20
C TYR A 1 -6.33 7.54 -17.78
N HIS A 2 -7.32 7.62 -16.90
CA HIS A 2 -7.05 7.81 -15.48
C HIS A 2 -6.62 6.45 -14.94
N ARG A 3 -5.40 6.36 -14.40
CA ARG A 3 -4.93 5.13 -13.75
C ARG A 3 -5.53 5.10 -12.35
N HIS A 4 -6.43 4.16 -12.11
CA HIS A 4 -7.05 3.93 -10.79
C HIS A 4 -6.36 2.76 -10.11
N TYR A 5 -5.07 2.87 -9.81
CA TYR A 5 -4.34 1.88 -9.02
C TYR A 5 -3.19 2.54 -8.26
N TRP A 6 -2.74 1.86 -7.20
CA TRP A 6 -1.53 2.24 -6.47
C TRP A 6 -0.43 1.22 -6.71
N GLU A 7 0.80 1.73 -6.71
CA GLU A 7 2.01 0.93 -6.84
C GLU A 7 2.75 0.92 -5.51
N LEU A 8 3.30 -0.25 -5.16
CA LEU A 8 4.29 -0.40 -4.11
C LEU A 8 5.57 -1.00 -4.71
N PRO A 9 6.60 -0.17 -4.94
CA PRO A 9 7.92 -0.65 -5.31
C PRO A 9 8.50 -1.51 -4.18
N VAL A 10 8.96 -2.71 -4.52
CA VAL A 10 9.65 -3.62 -3.60
C VAL A 10 11.04 -3.98 -4.16
N LYS A 11 11.72 -4.93 -3.52
CA LYS A 11 13.09 -5.32 -3.89
C LYS A 11 13.15 -5.90 -5.31
N GLU A 12 14.34 -5.80 -5.92
CA GLU A 12 14.66 -6.41 -7.22
C GLU A 12 13.84 -5.85 -8.39
N GLY A 13 13.36 -4.61 -8.28
CA GLY A 13 12.56 -3.97 -9.34
C GLY A 13 11.14 -4.51 -9.45
N ASN A 14 10.70 -5.38 -8.53
CA ASN A 14 9.33 -5.86 -8.48
C ASN A 14 8.38 -4.77 -7.97
N VAL A 15 7.11 -4.83 -8.40
CA VAL A 15 6.06 -3.89 -8.00
C VAL A 15 4.80 -4.66 -7.62
N ILE A 16 4.25 -4.38 -6.44
CA ILE A 16 2.91 -4.83 -6.06
C ILE A 16 1.90 -3.79 -6.57
N LEU A 17 0.88 -4.24 -7.29
CA LEU A 17 -0.23 -3.41 -7.75
C LEU A 17 -1.44 -3.58 -6.83
N ILE A 18 -1.99 -2.47 -6.38
CA ILE A 18 -3.22 -2.41 -5.60
C ILE A 18 -4.28 -1.82 -6.51
N VAL A 19 -5.22 -2.65 -6.96
CA VAL A 19 -6.31 -2.27 -7.86
C VAL A 19 -7.59 -2.17 -7.04
N PRO A 20 -8.27 -1.01 -7.01
CA PRO A 20 -9.55 -0.87 -6.33
C PRO A 20 -10.63 -1.70 -7.04
N ALA A 21 -11.66 -2.08 -6.29
CA ALA A 21 -12.81 -2.78 -6.87
C ALA A 21 -13.74 -1.83 -7.64
N ASP A 22 -13.65 -0.52 -7.37
CA ASP A 22 -14.43 0.55 -8.00
C ASP A 22 -13.54 1.76 -8.32
N LEU A 23 -13.88 2.56 -9.33
CA LEU A 23 -13.11 3.73 -9.74
C LEU A 23 -13.09 4.85 -8.70
N ASP A 24 -14.14 4.96 -7.88
CA ASP A 24 -14.28 5.99 -6.85
C ASP A 24 -13.68 5.56 -5.50
N GLN A 25 -13.29 4.29 -5.37
CA GLN A 25 -12.70 3.78 -4.13
C GLN A 25 -11.32 4.39 -3.90
N GLN A 26 -11.11 4.89 -2.69
CA GLN A 26 -9.82 5.42 -2.24
C GLN A 26 -9.11 4.45 -1.29
N LEU A 27 -7.78 4.53 -1.28
CA LEU A 27 -6.97 3.80 -0.31
C LEU A 27 -7.00 4.53 1.03
N ASP A 28 -7.65 3.92 2.02
CA ASP A 28 -7.67 4.42 3.40
C ASP A 28 -6.31 4.18 4.08
N LEU A 29 -5.39 5.13 3.88
CA LEU A 29 -4.05 5.11 4.48
C LEU A 29 -4.09 5.13 6.01
N PRO A 30 -4.93 5.93 6.70
CA PRO A 30 -5.07 5.85 8.15
C PRO A 30 -5.41 4.44 8.65
N ALA A 31 -6.44 3.80 8.08
CA ALA A 31 -6.84 2.45 8.49
C ALA A 31 -5.75 1.42 8.16
N LEU A 32 -5.09 1.54 7.00
CA LEU A 32 -3.97 0.67 6.63
C LEU A 32 -2.80 0.78 7.61
N ASN A 33 -2.45 2.00 8.04
CA ASN A 33 -1.39 2.23 9.02
C ASN A 33 -1.75 1.62 10.39
N ALA A 34 -2.97 1.83 10.87
CA ALA A 34 -3.42 1.24 12.14
C ALA A 34 -3.34 -0.30 12.11
N ARG A 35 -3.74 -0.92 11.00
CA ARG A 35 -3.62 -2.38 10.82
C ARG A 35 -2.17 -2.85 10.80
N ALA A 36 -1.27 -2.09 10.17
CA ALA A 36 0.15 -2.41 10.15
C ALA A 36 0.80 -2.32 11.54
N GLU A 37 0.45 -1.30 12.33
CA GLU A 37 0.90 -1.19 13.73
C GLU A 37 0.45 -2.39 14.56
N ALA A 38 -0.82 -2.78 14.44
CA ALA A 38 -1.36 -3.95 15.14
C ALA A 38 -0.69 -5.27 14.74
N LEU A 39 -0.18 -5.36 13.50
CA LEU A 39 0.51 -6.55 13.00
C LEU A 39 2.00 -6.59 13.36
N ALA A 40 2.64 -5.45 13.62
CA ALA A 40 4.07 -5.38 13.83
C ALA A 40 4.60 -6.34 14.94
N PRO A 41 3.95 -6.47 16.12
CA PRO A 41 4.39 -7.43 17.15
C PRO A 41 4.31 -8.89 16.70
N ARG A 42 3.37 -9.23 15.81
CA ARG A 42 3.16 -10.60 15.31
C ARG A 42 4.15 -10.97 14.20
N LEU A 43 4.60 -9.97 13.44
CA LEU A 43 5.55 -10.13 12.34
C LEU A 43 7.00 -10.02 12.81
N GLY A 44 7.26 -9.35 13.93
CA GLY A 44 8.61 -9.06 14.42
C GLY A 44 9.29 -7.89 13.68
N TYR A 45 8.57 -7.20 12.80
CA TYR A 45 9.04 -6.01 12.07
C TYR A 45 7.87 -5.11 11.66
N SER A 46 8.18 -3.85 11.32
CA SER A 46 7.20 -2.85 10.92
C SER A 46 6.97 -2.85 9.40
N LEU A 47 5.71 -2.71 8.98
CA LEU A 47 5.31 -2.53 7.59
C LEU A 47 5.24 -1.05 7.17
N GLN A 48 5.41 -0.10 8.10
CA GLN A 48 5.35 1.34 7.81
C GLN A 48 6.30 1.78 6.68
N PRO A 49 7.55 1.28 6.55
CA PRO A 49 8.42 1.65 5.44
C PRO A 49 7.83 1.29 4.07
N LEU A 50 7.13 0.16 3.97
CA LEU A 50 6.46 -0.27 2.74
C LEU A 50 5.23 0.59 2.46
N ILE A 51 4.41 0.87 3.47
CA ILE A 51 3.21 1.70 3.29
C ILE A 51 3.58 3.11 2.83
N LYS A 52 4.67 3.68 3.34
CA LYS A 52 5.19 5.00 2.91
C LYS A 52 5.64 5.05 1.45
N ALA A 53 5.96 3.89 0.86
CA ALA A 53 6.38 3.80 -0.53
C ALA A 53 5.20 3.63 -1.51
N ILE A 54 3.98 3.47 -1.01
CA ILE A 54 2.78 3.39 -1.85
C ILE A 54 2.58 4.74 -2.55
N ARG A 55 2.39 4.70 -3.87
CA ARG A 55 2.14 5.88 -4.69
C ARG A 55 1.01 5.63 -5.69
N PRO A 56 0.19 6.65 -6.02
CA PRO A 56 -0.71 6.54 -7.15
C PRO A 56 0.10 6.38 -8.43
N ALA A 57 -0.47 5.66 -9.39
CA ALA A 57 0.18 5.49 -10.68
C ALA A 57 0.19 6.80 -11.48
N THR A 58 1.36 7.18 -11.98
CA THR A 58 1.59 8.36 -12.84
C THR A 58 1.25 8.10 -14.29
#